data_AF-A0A4V5TTI4-F1
#
_entry.id   AF-A0A4V5TTI4-F1
#
_cell.length_a   1.000
_cell.length_b   1.000
_cell.length_c   1.000
_cell.angle_alpha   90.00
_cell.angle_beta   90.00
_cell.angle_gamma   90.00
#
_symmetry.space_group_name_H-M   'P 1'
#
loop_
_entity.id
_entity.type
_entity.pdbx_description
1 polymer ?
#
loop_
_entity_poly.entity_id
_entity_poly.type
_entity_poly.pdbx_seq_one_letter_code
_entity_poly.pdbx_strand_id
1 'polypeptide(L)'
;MQLLKKSKDFITLEIASNNSSIVISYFRTLIDVNIFHEEILTYIKEQCFDSLQDIQSVLPFENSKITNQMKDIQDSILNGHILIQFDTDKLNGLLINVSKKEKRDIAKAEIEYNIVGPQIAFVEDLDVNLNLVRRKLPTPYLQMKELKVGSLSNTTVAIVFIEGIVNDQNLQEIIKRVSQIKTDHVLDSTYLIELIADN
;
A
#
# COMPACT_ATOMS: atom_id res chain seq x y z
N MET A 1 -2.80 -12.67 7.73
CA MET A 1 -1.50 -12.16 7.22
C MET A 1 -1.05 -12.75 5.90
N GLN A 2 -1.07 -14.08 5.67
CA GLN A 2 -0.54 -14.68 4.42
C GLN A 2 -1.14 -14.08 3.13
N LEU A 3 -2.45 -13.77 3.12
CA LEU A 3 -3.12 -13.18 1.96
C LEU A 3 -2.62 -11.75 1.66
N LEU A 4 -2.31 -10.94 2.68
CA LEU A 4 -1.80 -9.58 2.49
C LEU A 4 -0.42 -9.60 1.80
N LYS A 5 0.44 -10.53 2.23
CA LYS A 5 1.82 -10.69 1.71
C LYS A 5 1.89 -11.05 0.23
N LYS A 6 0.80 -11.55 -0.37
CA LYS A 6 0.74 -11.81 -1.80
C LYS A 6 0.69 -10.53 -2.63
N SER A 7 0.23 -9.42 -2.06
CA SER A 7 0.02 -8.19 -2.81
C SER A 7 1.32 -7.40 -2.92
N LYS A 8 1.62 -6.90 -4.12
CA LYS A 8 2.88 -6.20 -4.40
C LYS A 8 3.06 -4.90 -3.62
N ASP A 9 1.97 -4.27 -3.21
CA ASP A 9 1.96 -3.05 -2.39
C ASP A 9 2.11 -3.32 -0.88
N PHE A 10 2.08 -4.58 -0.44
CA PHE A 10 2.37 -4.96 0.93
C PHE A 10 3.88 -5.11 1.13
N ILE A 11 4.45 -4.35 2.05
CA ILE A 11 5.88 -4.31 2.35
C ILE A 11 6.12 -4.87 3.74
N THR A 12 7.21 -5.62 3.89
CA THR A 12 7.75 -6.04 5.18
C THR A 12 9.22 -5.66 5.22
N LEU A 13 9.60 -4.84 6.20
CA LEU A 13 10.97 -4.43 6.49
C LEU A 13 11.44 -5.13 7.75
N GLU A 14 12.71 -5.53 7.77
CA GLU A 14 13.36 -6.09 8.95
C GLU A 14 14.53 -5.19 9.33
N ILE A 15 14.60 -4.82 10.61
CA ILE A 15 15.58 -3.91 11.18
C ILE A 15 16.22 -4.60 12.37
N ALA A 16 17.55 -4.67 12.42
CA ALA A 16 18.26 -5.25 13.56
C ALA A 16 18.11 -4.35 14.79
N SER A 17 17.83 -4.92 15.96
CA SER A 17 17.76 -4.24 17.26
C SER A 17 18.43 -5.10 18.33
N ASN A 18 19.61 -4.70 18.81
CA ASN A 18 20.42 -5.41 19.82
C ASN A 18 20.45 -6.95 19.65
N ASN A 19 19.54 -7.66 20.33
CA ASN A 19 19.44 -9.13 20.41
C ASN A 19 18.22 -9.71 19.68
N SER A 20 17.53 -8.90 18.88
CA SER A 20 16.31 -9.27 18.13
C SER A 20 16.24 -8.51 16.81
N SER A 21 15.29 -8.87 15.95
CA SER A 21 14.93 -8.04 14.80
C SER A 21 13.52 -7.48 14.95
N ILE A 22 13.35 -6.23 14.56
CA ILE A 22 12.07 -5.55 14.48
C ILE A 22 11.56 -5.72 13.05
N VAL A 23 10.34 -6.23 12.93
CA VAL A 23 9.64 -6.42 11.66
C VAL A 23 8.55 -5.36 11.54
N ILE A 24 8.62 -4.54 10.49
CA ILE A 24 7.61 -3.53 10.18
C ILE A 24 6.85 -3.96 8.93
N SER A 25 5.53 -4.05 9.02
CA SER A 25 4.65 -4.48 7.93
C SER A 25 3.58 -3.45 7.61
N TYR A 26 3.35 -3.13 6.33
CA TYR A 26 2.39 -2.11 5.91
C TYR A 26 2.03 -2.19 4.43
N PHE A 27 0.98 -1.50 4.02
CA PHE A 27 0.70 -1.24 2.60
C PHE A 27 1.29 0.11 2.18
N ARG A 28 2.27 0.12 1.27
CA ARG A 28 2.93 1.37 0.84
C ARG A 28 1.94 2.39 0.26
N THR A 29 0.90 1.89 -0.40
CA THR A 29 -0.14 2.67 -1.07
C THR A 29 -1.08 3.32 -0.06
N LEU A 30 -1.19 2.82 1.18
CA LEU A 30 -2.11 3.32 2.19
C LEU A 30 -1.46 4.23 3.23
N ILE A 31 -0.14 4.29 3.29
CA ILE A 31 0.60 5.09 4.27
C ILE A 31 1.14 6.39 3.67
N ASP A 32 1.31 7.40 4.50
CA ASP A 32 2.13 8.55 4.21
C ASP A 32 3.60 8.15 4.39
N VAL A 33 4.30 8.00 3.26
CA VAL A 33 5.69 7.55 3.23
C VAL A 33 6.61 8.54 3.93
N ASN A 34 6.32 9.84 3.87
CA ASN A 34 7.17 10.87 4.51
C ASN A 34 7.07 10.75 6.03
N ILE A 35 5.84 10.69 6.56
CA ILE A 35 5.62 10.48 8.00
C ILE A 35 6.28 9.17 8.44
N PHE A 36 6.11 8.08 7.69
CA PHE A 36 6.72 6.81 8.04
C PHE A 36 8.26 6.88 8.05
N HIS A 37 8.88 7.48 7.04
CA HIS A 37 10.34 7.55 6.96
C HIS A 37 10.94 8.51 7.99
N GLU A 38 10.42 9.74 8.07
CA GLU A 38 10.99 10.82 8.89
C GLU A 38 10.68 10.63 10.37
N GLU A 39 9.47 10.19 10.72
CA GLU A 39 9.01 10.17 12.11
C GLU A 39 9.03 8.78 12.77
N ILE A 40 9.20 7.70 12.00
CA ILE A 40 9.19 6.33 12.54
C ILE A 40 10.47 5.58 12.20
N LEU A 41 10.78 5.44 10.90
CA LEU A 41 11.88 4.59 10.46
C LEU A 41 13.24 5.09 10.96
N THR A 42 13.45 6.41 10.98
CA THR A 42 14.67 7.03 11.52
C THR A 42 14.85 6.70 13.00
N TYR A 43 13.83 6.91 13.83
CA TYR A 43 13.87 6.60 15.27
C TYR A 43 14.12 5.12 15.55
N ILE A 44 13.46 4.23 14.80
CA ILE A 44 13.63 2.77 14.97
C ILE A 44 15.04 2.30 14.59
N LYS A 45 15.69 2.97 13.63
CA LYS A 45 17.05 2.62 13.19
C LYS A 45 18.16 3.16 14.09
N GLU A 46 17.94 4.32 14.71
CA GLU A 46 18.95 5.00 15.51
C GLU A 46 18.99 4.53 16.97
N GLN A 47 17.92 3.88 17.42
CA GLN A 47 17.77 3.43 18.79
C GLN A 47 17.58 1.92 18.87
N CYS A 48 17.86 1.37 20.05
CA CYS A 48 17.60 -0.03 20.34
C CYS A 48 16.41 -0.14 21.28
N PHE A 49 15.54 -1.09 21.01
CA PHE A 49 14.33 -1.32 21.78
C PHE A 49 14.26 -2.78 22.22
N ASP A 50 13.83 -3.00 23.47
CA ASP A 50 13.68 -4.32 24.05
C ASP A 50 12.20 -4.77 24.11
N SER A 51 11.26 -3.82 24.04
CA SER A 51 9.82 -4.08 24.04
C SER A 51 9.01 -3.12 23.16
N LEU A 52 7.76 -3.52 22.85
CA LEU A 52 6.84 -2.67 22.08
C LEU A 52 6.41 -1.42 22.86
N GLN A 53 6.39 -1.51 24.19
CA GLN A 53 6.08 -0.40 25.09
C GLN A 53 7.16 0.68 25.02
N ASP A 54 8.43 0.29 24.90
CA ASP A 54 9.53 1.22 24.74
C ASP A 54 9.36 2.02 23.45
N ILE A 55 9.10 1.33 22.34
CA ILE A 55 8.82 1.97 21.04
C ILE A 55 7.62 2.92 21.15
N GLN A 56 6.53 2.47 21.78
CA GLN A 56 5.32 3.27 21.96
C GLN A 56 5.57 4.54 22.78
N SER A 57 6.47 4.49 23.76
CA SER A 57 6.78 5.63 24.64
C SER A 57 7.63 6.71 23.96
N VAL A 58 8.46 6.33 23.00
CA VAL A 58 9.39 7.22 22.29
C VAL A 58 8.75 7.85 21.06
N LEU A 59 7.87 7.11 20.37
CA LEU A 59 7.26 7.60 19.14
C LEU A 59 6.14 8.60 19.42
N PRO A 60 6.12 9.77 18.75
CA PRO A 60 5.20 10.88 19.04
C PRO A 60 3.78 10.69 18.48
N PHE A 61 3.22 9.48 18.52
CA PHE A 61 1.89 9.18 17.98
C PHE A 61 0.88 8.92 19.09
N GLU A 62 -0.06 9.86 19.26
CA GLU A 62 -1.08 9.85 20.32
C GLU A 62 -2.04 8.64 20.26
N ASN A 63 -2.18 7.98 19.10
CA ASN A 63 -3.15 6.90 18.89
C ASN A 63 -2.51 5.56 18.47
N SER A 64 -1.36 5.23 19.06
CA SER A 64 -0.75 3.92 18.89
C SER A 64 -1.44 2.86 19.77
N LYS A 65 -1.56 1.62 19.27
CA LYS A 65 -2.27 0.52 19.95
C LYS A 65 -1.43 -0.75 19.94
N ILE A 66 -1.14 -1.31 21.10
CA ILE A 66 -0.62 -2.67 21.22
C ILE A 66 -1.78 -3.65 21.24
N THR A 67 -1.74 -4.69 20.42
CA THR A 67 -2.77 -5.73 20.37
C THR A 67 -2.17 -7.07 19.97
N ASN A 68 -2.84 -8.15 20.38
CA ASN A 68 -2.58 -9.51 19.91
C ASN A 68 -3.74 -10.07 19.07
N GLN A 69 -4.77 -9.28 18.84
CA GLN A 69 -5.95 -9.70 18.09
C GLN A 69 -5.67 -9.58 16.59
N MET A 70 -5.58 -10.71 15.91
CA MET A 70 -5.29 -10.77 14.47
C MET A 70 -6.30 -9.95 13.63
N LYS A 71 -7.56 -9.91 14.05
CA LYS A 71 -8.60 -9.11 13.39
C LYS A 71 -8.29 -7.61 13.45
N ASP A 72 -7.97 -7.10 14.63
CA ASP A 72 -7.61 -5.69 14.83
C ASP A 72 -6.38 -5.31 13.99
N ILE A 73 -5.37 -6.18 13.96
CA ILE A 73 -4.16 -5.97 13.16
C ILE A 73 -4.51 -5.88 11.68
N GLN A 74 -5.29 -6.84 11.17
CA GLN A 74 -5.69 -6.86 9.77
C GLN A 74 -6.51 -5.63 9.41
N ASP A 75 -7.52 -5.29 10.20
CA ASP A 75 -8.38 -4.13 9.97
C ASP A 75 -7.56 -2.82 10.01
N SER A 76 -6.61 -2.70 10.93
CA SER A 76 -5.78 -1.49 11.05
C SER A 76 -4.82 -1.34 9.87
N ILE A 77 -4.15 -2.41 9.45
CA ILE A 77 -3.27 -2.40 8.26
C ILE A 77 -4.04 -2.01 7.00
N LEU A 78 -5.25 -2.55 6.82
CA LEU A 78 -6.12 -2.21 5.68
C LEU A 78 -6.62 -0.76 5.72
N ASN A 79 -6.46 -0.08 6.86
CA ASN A 79 -6.77 1.34 7.06
C ASN A 79 -5.50 2.20 7.19
N GLY A 80 -4.37 1.76 6.65
CA GLY A 80 -3.14 2.56 6.57
C GLY A 80 -2.36 2.68 7.88
N HIS A 81 -2.50 1.70 8.78
CA HIS A 81 -1.57 1.58 9.90
C HIS A 81 -0.33 0.78 9.48
N ILE A 82 0.80 1.11 10.09
CA ILE A 82 1.94 0.20 10.12
C ILE A 82 1.78 -0.75 11.31
N LEU A 83 2.27 -1.97 11.14
CA LEU A 83 2.41 -2.97 12.20
C LEU A 83 3.90 -3.12 12.51
N ILE A 84 4.28 -2.95 13.77
CA ILE A 84 5.62 -3.20 14.29
C ILE A 84 5.56 -4.41 15.23
N GLN A 85 6.44 -5.39 15.00
CA GLN A 85 6.58 -6.58 15.83
C GLN A 85 8.06 -6.89 16.08
N PHE A 86 8.35 -7.63 17.14
CA PHE A 86 9.66 -8.28 17.27
C PHE A 86 9.60 -9.66 16.61
N ASP A 87 10.67 -10.10 15.96
CA ASP A 87 10.72 -11.42 15.34
C ASP A 87 10.57 -12.56 16.37
N THR A 88 10.99 -12.30 17.61
CA THR A 88 10.83 -13.20 18.76
C THR A 88 9.40 -13.29 19.28
N ASP A 89 8.56 -12.28 19.03
CA ASP A 89 7.14 -12.25 19.43
C ASP A 89 6.25 -11.71 18.30
N LYS A 90 5.74 -12.64 17.50
CA LYS A 90 4.80 -12.36 16.40
C LYS A 90 3.34 -12.34 16.86
N LEU A 91 3.05 -12.61 18.13
CA LEU A 91 1.69 -12.62 18.65
C LEU A 91 1.25 -11.21 19.02
N ASN A 92 2.13 -10.41 19.61
CA ASN A 92 1.87 -9.01 19.90
C ASN A 92 2.35 -8.11 18.76
N GLY A 93 1.66 -7.00 18.56
CA GLY A 93 2.02 -6.00 17.58
C GLY A 93 1.62 -4.60 18.00
N LEU A 94 2.49 -3.64 17.71
CA LEU A 94 2.22 -2.22 17.86
C LEU A 94 1.70 -1.67 16.53
N LEU A 95 0.49 -1.11 16.58
CA LEU A 95 -0.17 -0.48 15.45
C LEU A 95 -0.01 1.04 15.56
N ILE A 96 0.47 1.67 14.49
CA ILE A 96 0.62 3.13 14.42
C ILE A 96 -0.07 3.63 13.16
N ASN A 97 -1.00 4.57 13.34
CA ASN A 97 -1.70 5.17 12.22
C ASN A 97 -0.79 6.19 11.51
N VAL A 98 -0.37 5.83 10.31
CA VAL A 98 0.34 6.72 9.38
C VAL A 98 -0.40 6.79 8.06
N SER A 99 -1.73 6.69 8.10
CA SER A 99 -2.55 6.62 6.90
C SER A 99 -2.37 7.87 6.03
N LYS A 100 -2.24 7.64 4.72
CA LYS A 100 -2.17 8.72 3.73
C LYS A 100 -3.48 9.50 3.76
N LYS A 101 -3.43 10.71 4.30
CA LYS A 101 -4.56 11.64 4.29
C LYS A 101 -4.50 12.45 3.01
N GLU A 102 -5.51 12.33 2.16
CA GLU A 102 -5.77 13.30 1.10
C GLU A 102 -5.97 14.66 1.78
N LYS A 103 -4.97 15.55 1.71
CA LYS A 103 -5.18 16.95 2.04
C LYS A 103 -6.10 17.49 0.96
N ARG A 104 -7.41 17.55 1.23
CA ARG A 104 -8.27 18.46 0.48
C ARG A 104 -7.74 19.85 0.79
N ASP A 105 -7.07 20.46 -0.17
CA ASP A 105 -6.82 21.90 -0.10
C ASP A 105 -8.17 22.57 0.16
N ILE A 106 -8.18 23.52 1.09
CA ILE A 106 -9.37 24.34 1.35
C ILE A 106 -9.51 25.25 0.12
N ALA A 107 -10.15 24.75 -0.93
CA ALA A 107 -10.46 25.54 -2.11
C ALA A 107 -11.46 26.64 -1.73
N LYS A 108 -11.27 27.85 -2.28
CA LYS A 108 -12.28 28.91 -2.18
C LYS A 108 -13.58 28.40 -2.77
N ALA A 109 -14.70 28.73 -2.13
CA ALA A 109 -16.03 28.37 -2.60
C ALA A 109 -16.25 28.89 -4.02
N GLU A 110 -16.20 28.00 -5.01
CA GLU A 110 -16.66 28.27 -6.37
C GLU A 110 -18.15 27.90 -6.46
N ILE A 111 -18.89 28.74 -7.18
CA ILE A 111 -20.35 28.71 -7.28
C ILE A 111 -20.82 27.33 -7.77
N GLU A 112 -21.73 26.72 -7.01
CA GLU A 112 -22.22 25.35 -7.16
C GLU A 112 -22.81 25.06 -8.56
N TYR A 113 -22.25 24.05 -9.24
CA TYR A 113 -23.05 23.17 -10.10
C TYR A 113 -23.42 21.93 -9.27
N ASN A 114 -24.71 21.63 -9.19
CA ASN A 114 -25.23 20.43 -8.53
C ASN A 114 -24.79 19.15 -9.27
N ILE A 115 -23.58 18.67 -8.97
CA ILE A 115 -23.18 17.29 -9.23
C ILE A 115 -23.13 16.59 -7.87
N VAL A 116 -24.22 15.89 -7.52
CA VAL A 116 -24.30 15.09 -6.31
C VAL A 116 -23.52 13.79 -6.52
N GLY A 117 -22.29 13.74 -6.02
CA GLY A 117 -21.47 12.53 -5.98
C GLY A 117 -20.00 12.82 -5.60
N PRO A 118 -19.28 11.87 -4.99
CA PRO A 118 -17.85 12.02 -4.75
C PRO A 118 -17.10 12.08 -6.10
N GLN A 119 -16.55 13.24 -6.43
CA GLN A 119 -15.69 13.43 -7.61
C GLN A 119 -14.28 12.94 -7.30
N ILE A 120 -14.07 11.63 -7.30
CA ILE A 120 -12.74 11.02 -7.20
C ILE A 120 -12.37 10.53 -8.59
N ALA A 121 -11.35 11.15 -9.19
CA ALA A 121 -10.77 10.76 -10.46
C ALA A 121 -9.35 10.21 -10.25
N PHE A 122 -8.93 9.31 -11.14
CA PHE A 122 -7.53 8.92 -11.20
C PHE A 122 -6.68 10.07 -11.77
N VAL A 123 -5.40 10.08 -11.36
CA VAL A 123 -4.36 11.03 -11.79
C VAL A 123 -3.20 10.27 -12.43
N GLU A 124 -2.11 10.95 -12.76
CA GLU A 124 -0.93 10.36 -13.41
C GLU A 124 -0.09 9.50 -12.45
N ASP A 125 -0.15 9.80 -11.14
CA ASP A 125 0.60 9.06 -10.12
C ASP A 125 -0.05 7.70 -9.80
N LEU A 126 0.70 6.63 -10.03
CA LEU A 126 0.25 5.26 -9.82
C LEU A 126 -0.11 4.97 -8.35
N ASP A 127 0.74 5.38 -7.40
CA ASP A 127 0.52 5.08 -5.98
C ASP A 127 -0.68 5.89 -5.42
N VAL A 128 -0.94 7.09 -5.93
CA VAL A 128 -2.17 7.85 -5.64
C VAL A 128 -3.39 7.05 -6.13
N ASN A 129 -3.39 6.57 -7.37
CA ASN A 129 -4.50 5.78 -7.89
C ASN A 129 -4.73 4.48 -7.10
N LEU A 130 -3.65 3.77 -6.75
CA LEU A 130 -3.72 2.56 -5.95
C LEU A 130 -4.22 2.84 -4.52
N ASN A 131 -3.87 3.98 -3.92
CA ASN A 131 -4.43 4.44 -2.66
C ASN A 131 -5.96 4.58 -2.75
N LEU A 132 -6.45 5.25 -3.80
CA LEU A 132 -7.89 5.46 -4.01
C LEU A 132 -8.64 4.13 -4.09
N VAL A 133 -8.10 3.15 -4.84
CA VAL A 133 -8.70 1.81 -4.94
C VAL A 133 -8.68 1.09 -3.58
N ARG A 134 -7.55 1.06 -2.89
CA ARG A 134 -7.40 0.41 -1.57
C ARG A 134 -8.33 0.99 -0.52
N ARG A 135 -8.48 2.32 -0.48
CA ARG A 135 -9.40 3.01 0.45
C ARG A 135 -10.86 2.69 0.15
N LYS A 136 -11.21 2.54 -1.13
CA LYS A 136 -12.57 2.16 -1.53
C LYS A 136 -12.88 0.69 -1.21
N LEU A 137 -11.87 -0.18 -1.24
CA LEU A 137 -11.98 -1.62 -1.02
C LEU A 137 -10.99 -2.08 0.06
N PRO A 138 -11.26 -1.82 1.36
CA PRO A 138 -10.41 -2.23 2.48
C PRO A 138 -10.59 -3.73 2.76
N THR A 139 -10.07 -4.56 1.86
CA THR A 139 -10.21 -6.03 1.91
C THR A 139 -8.86 -6.70 1.70
N PRO A 140 -8.56 -7.79 2.45
CA PRO A 140 -7.32 -8.52 2.27
C PRO A 140 -7.27 -9.25 0.92
N TYR A 141 -8.42 -9.45 0.27
CA TYR A 141 -8.53 -10.14 -1.02
C TYR A 141 -8.14 -9.24 -2.21
N LEU A 142 -8.06 -7.91 -2.02
CA LEU A 142 -7.56 -7.02 -3.05
C LEU A 142 -6.05 -7.21 -3.19
N GLN A 143 -5.62 -7.67 -4.36
CA GLN A 143 -4.25 -8.01 -4.69
C GLN A 143 -3.76 -7.16 -5.85
N MET A 144 -2.45 -6.91 -5.87
CA MET A 144 -1.79 -6.15 -6.92
C MET A 144 -0.57 -6.90 -7.44
N LYS A 145 -0.40 -6.89 -8.75
CA LYS A 145 0.85 -7.27 -9.43
C LYS A 145 1.36 -6.08 -10.21
N GLU A 146 2.67 -5.89 -10.23
CA GLU A 146 3.29 -4.83 -11.01
C GLU A 146 4.25 -5.42 -12.04
N LEU A 147 4.21 -4.85 -13.24
CA LEU A 147 5.05 -5.20 -14.36
C LEU A 147 5.75 -3.95 -14.89
N LYS A 148 6.91 -4.14 -15.49
CA LYS A 148 7.65 -3.10 -16.19
C LYS A 148 7.48 -3.28 -17.70
N VAL A 149 7.03 -2.24 -18.38
CA VAL A 149 6.67 -2.25 -19.80
C VAL A 149 7.30 -1.06 -20.51
N GLY A 150 7.70 -1.24 -21.78
CA GLY A 150 8.37 -0.21 -22.56
C GLY A 150 9.89 -0.36 -22.50
N SER A 151 10.54 -0.51 -23.65
CA SER A 151 12.00 -0.72 -23.75
C SER A 151 12.79 0.49 -23.24
N LEU A 152 12.25 1.69 -23.44
CA LEU A 152 12.89 2.97 -23.09
C LEU A 152 12.21 3.64 -21.89
N SER A 153 10.86 3.67 -21.83
CA SER A 153 10.16 4.30 -20.70
C SER A 153 10.26 3.50 -19.40
N ASN A 154 10.38 2.16 -19.47
CA ASN A 154 10.36 1.27 -18.31
C ASN A 154 9.19 1.58 -17.35
N THR A 155 8.01 1.82 -17.92
CA THR A 155 6.79 2.24 -17.25
C THR A 155 6.29 1.14 -16.32
N THR A 156 5.94 1.48 -15.08
CA THR A 156 5.27 0.54 -14.17
C THR A 156 3.79 0.45 -14.51
N VAL A 157 3.29 -0.77 -14.72
CA VAL A 157 1.86 -1.07 -14.89
C VAL A 157 1.42 -1.94 -13.72
N ALA A 158 0.36 -1.53 -13.01
CA ALA A 158 -0.25 -2.32 -11.94
C ALA A 158 -1.51 -3.03 -12.44
N ILE A 159 -1.57 -4.34 -12.24
CA ILE A 159 -2.75 -5.18 -12.44
C ILE A 159 -3.38 -5.40 -11.06
N VAL A 160 -4.58 -4.88 -10.87
CA VAL A 160 -5.32 -4.94 -9.60
C VAL A 160 -6.51 -5.88 -9.75
N PHE A 161 -6.68 -6.81 -8.81
CA PHE A 161 -7.73 -7.83 -8.87
C PHE A 161 -8.15 -8.28 -7.47
N ILE A 162 -9.26 -9.03 -7.38
CA ILE A 162 -9.71 -9.64 -6.12
C ILE A 162 -9.47 -11.14 -6.17
N GLU A 163 -8.57 -11.64 -5.32
CA GLU A 163 -8.26 -13.05 -5.15
C GLU A 163 -9.53 -13.83 -4.77
N GLY A 164 -9.78 -14.95 -5.45
CA GLY A 164 -10.95 -15.79 -5.22
C GLY A 164 -12.23 -15.31 -5.92
N ILE A 165 -12.20 -14.14 -6.57
CA ILE A 165 -13.28 -13.66 -7.46
C ILE A 165 -12.81 -13.66 -8.92
N VAL A 166 -11.55 -13.26 -9.16
CA VAL A 166 -10.97 -13.22 -10.50
C VAL A 166 -10.94 -14.62 -11.13
N ASN A 167 -11.17 -14.70 -12.44
CA ASN A 167 -10.89 -15.91 -13.19
C ASN A 167 -9.37 -16.03 -13.42
N ASP A 168 -8.76 -17.08 -12.87
CA ASP A 168 -7.31 -17.27 -12.92
C ASP A 168 -6.77 -17.38 -14.34
N GLN A 169 -7.48 -18.03 -15.27
CA GLN A 169 -7.04 -18.15 -16.66
C GLN A 169 -6.98 -16.77 -17.33
N ASN A 170 -8.02 -15.95 -17.14
CA ASN A 170 -8.06 -14.59 -17.67
C ASN A 170 -6.96 -13.72 -17.04
N LEU A 171 -6.72 -13.86 -15.73
CA LEU A 171 -5.67 -13.11 -15.05
C LEU A 171 -4.29 -13.46 -15.60
N GLN A 172 -3.98 -14.75 -15.80
CA GLN A 172 -2.71 -15.17 -16.37
C GLN A 172 -2.55 -14.69 -17.81
N GLU A 173 -3.61 -14.71 -18.61
CA GLU A 173 -3.58 -14.21 -19.98
C GLU A 173 -3.33 -12.70 -20.03
N ILE A 174 -3.99 -11.90 -19.18
CA ILE A 174 -3.72 -10.46 -19.06
C ILE A 174 -2.26 -10.21 -18.65
N ILE A 175 -1.77 -10.89 -17.62
CA ILE A 175 -0.38 -10.76 -17.17
C ILE A 175 0.60 -11.08 -18.32
N LYS A 176 0.34 -12.17 -19.03
CA LYS A 176 1.16 -12.61 -20.17
C LYS A 176 1.16 -11.56 -21.26
N ARG A 177 -0.01 -11.09 -21.72
CA ARG A 177 -0.12 -10.06 -22.76
C ARG A 177 0.60 -8.78 -22.38
N VAL A 178 0.36 -8.26 -21.18
CA VAL A 178 1.01 -7.04 -20.68
C VAL A 178 2.53 -7.22 -20.64
N SER A 179 3.02 -8.38 -20.19
CA SER A 179 4.47 -8.66 -20.14
C SER A 179 5.13 -8.81 -21.52
N GLN A 180 4.33 -9.08 -22.56
CA GLN A 180 4.79 -9.28 -23.94
C GLN A 180 4.70 -8.02 -24.79
N ILE A 181 4.19 -6.91 -24.25
CA ILE A 181 4.12 -5.64 -24.96
C ILE A 181 5.54 -5.20 -25.37
N LYS A 182 5.75 -5.08 -26.69
CA LYS A 182 6.99 -4.58 -27.30
C LYS A 182 6.74 -3.20 -27.89
N THR A 183 6.99 -2.19 -27.07
CA THR A 183 6.97 -0.78 -27.48
C THR A 183 8.13 -0.06 -26.79
N ASP A 184 8.53 1.10 -27.29
CA ASP A 184 9.56 1.91 -26.64
C ASP A 184 8.99 2.69 -25.46
N HIS A 185 7.73 3.15 -25.59
CA HIS A 185 7.05 3.96 -24.58
C HIS A 185 5.58 3.56 -24.42
N VAL A 186 5.09 3.65 -23.18
CA VAL A 186 3.66 3.53 -22.86
C VAL A 186 3.13 4.93 -22.54
N LEU A 187 2.16 5.41 -23.32
CA LEU A 187 1.60 6.76 -23.20
C LEU A 187 0.54 6.85 -22.08
N ASP A 188 -0.48 5.99 -22.14
CA ASP A 188 -1.57 5.95 -21.19
C ASP A 188 -2.20 4.55 -21.10
N SER A 189 -3.25 4.41 -20.29
CA SER A 189 -3.98 3.15 -20.14
C SER A 189 -4.76 2.75 -21.40
N THR A 190 -5.18 3.70 -22.23
CA THR A 190 -5.90 3.41 -23.48
C THR A 190 -5.00 2.70 -24.47
N TYR A 191 -3.76 3.19 -24.60
CA TYR A 191 -2.75 2.56 -25.43
C TYR A 191 -2.41 1.13 -24.96
N LEU A 192 -2.38 0.89 -23.64
CA LEU A 192 -2.21 -0.47 -23.11
C LEU A 192 -3.37 -1.39 -23.51
N ILE A 193 -4.61 -0.90 -23.51
CA ILE A 193 -5.79 -1.68 -23.90
C ILE A 193 -5.69 -2.10 -25.36
N GLU A 194 -5.27 -1.19 -26.25
CA GLU A 194 -5.07 -1.50 -27.66
C GLU A 194 -3.99 -2.56 -27.87
N LEU A 195 -2.88 -2.50 -27.13
CA LEU A 195 -1.76 -3.44 -27.26
C LEU A 195 -2.08 -4.86 -26.78
N ILE A 196 -3.06 -5.03 -25.88
CA ILE A 196 -3.47 -6.34 -25.35
C ILE A 196 -4.76 -6.86 -25.97
N ALA A 197 -5.41 -6.07 -26.83
CA ALA A 197 -6.60 -6.47 -27.55
C ALA A 197 -6.30 -7.66 -28.47
N ASP A 198 -7.26 -8.58 -28.58
CA ASP A 198 -7.18 -9.69 -29.53
C ASP A 198 -7.27 -9.15 -30.97
N ASN A 199 -6.33 -9.55 -31.82
CA ASN A 199 -6.50 -9.55 -33.28
C ASN A 199 -7.09 -10.89 -33.72
#